data_AF-A0A060Z4P0-F1
#
_entry.id   AF-A0A060Z4P0-F1
#
_cell.length_a   1.000
_cell.length_b   1.000
_cell.length_c   1.000
_cell.angle_alpha   90.00
_cell.angle_beta   90.00
_cell.angle_gamma   90.00
#
_symmetry.space_group_name_H-M   'P 1'
#
loop_
_entity.id
_entity.type
_entity.pdbx_description
1 polymer ?
#
loop_
_entity_poly.entity_id
_entity_poly.type
_entity_poly.pdbx_seq_one_letter_code
_entity_poly.pdbx_strand_id
1 'polypeptide(L)'
;MKCFERLVKDHITSTLPDTLDPLQFAYRPNRSTDDAISTTLHTAITHLDKRNTYVRMLFIDYSSAFNTIVPSKLVIKLETLGLDPALWNWVLDFLTVVRVGNNISTPLILNTGAPQGCVLSPLLYSLFTHDCVAMHASNSIIKFADDTTVVGLITNNDETAYREEVRALGVWCQENNLTLNVNKTKEMIVDFRKQQREHPPIHIDGTVVERVVRFKFLGVHITDKLNWSTHTDSIVKKAQQRLFNLRRLKKFVLKPKALTNFYRCTIESILSGCITAWYGNCSAHNRKALQR
;
A
#
# COMPACT_ATOMS: atom_id res chain seq x y z
N MET A 1 -25.40 -2.00 -14.18
CA MET A 1 -24.02 -2.53 -14.28
C MET A 1 -23.39 -2.76 -12.91
N LYS A 2 -23.31 -1.78 -12.00
CA LYS A 2 -22.69 -1.96 -10.67
C LYS A 2 -23.22 -3.12 -9.82
N CYS A 3 -24.51 -3.47 -9.90
CA CYS A 3 -25.04 -4.65 -9.21
C CYS A 3 -24.48 -5.97 -9.78
N PHE A 4 -24.33 -6.05 -11.10
CA PHE A 4 -23.76 -7.23 -11.76
C PHE A 4 -22.26 -7.33 -11.48
N GLU A 5 -21.53 -6.22 -11.50
CA GLU A 5 -20.11 -6.18 -11.09
C GLU A 5 -19.92 -6.72 -9.66
N ARG A 6 -20.86 -6.45 -8.73
CA ARG A 6 -20.82 -7.02 -7.37
C ARG A 6 -21.01 -8.53 -7.37
N LEU A 7 -21.99 -9.05 -8.12
CA LEU A 7 -22.21 -10.49 -8.23
C LEU A 7 -20.99 -11.20 -8.81
N VAL A 8 -20.39 -10.64 -9.86
CA VAL A 8 -19.17 -11.18 -10.47
C VAL A 8 -18.00 -11.12 -9.48
N LYS A 9 -17.82 -10.00 -8.77
CA LYS A 9 -16.80 -9.87 -7.73
C LYS A 9 -16.95 -10.93 -6.65
N ASP A 10 -18.17 -11.12 -6.13
CA ASP A 10 -18.46 -12.08 -5.07
C ASP A 10 -18.21 -13.51 -5.56
N HIS A 11 -18.61 -13.81 -6.80
CA HIS A 11 -18.33 -15.10 -7.44
C HIS A 11 -16.82 -15.38 -7.56
N ILE A 12 -16.05 -14.47 -8.16
CA ILE A 12 -14.59 -14.60 -8.28
C ILE A 12 -13.95 -14.80 -6.89
N THR A 13 -14.35 -13.98 -5.92
CA THR A 13 -13.78 -14.06 -4.56
C THR A 13 -14.08 -15.41 -3.91
N SER A 14 -15.28 -15.97 -4.12
CA SER A 14 -15.67 -17.28 -3.56
C SER A 14 -14.92 -18.47 -4.17
N THR A 15 -14.40 -18.32 -5.39
CA THR A 15 -13.64 -19.36 -6.10
C THR A 15 -12.15 -19.37 -5.76
N LEU A 16 -11.63 -18.27 -5.19
CA LEU A 16 -10.21 -18.12 -4.89
C LEU A 16 -9.91 -18.54 -3.44
N PRO A 17 -8.71 -19.09 -3.17
CA PRO A 17 -8.33 -19.46 -1.82
C PRO A 17 -8.09 -18.22 -0.95
N ASP A 18 -8.47 -18.30 0.33
CA ASP A 18 -8.20 -17.24 1.32
C ASP A 18 -6.69 -16.99 1.54
N THR A 19 -5.84 -17.93 1.17
CA THR A 19 -4.39 -17.83 1.25
C THR A 19 -3.74 -17.11 0.07
N LEU A 20 -4.51 -16.75 -0.97
CA LEU A 20 -3.98 -16.04 -2.13
C LEU A 20 -3.36 -14.72 -1.67
N ASP A 21 -2.09 -14.51 -2.05
CA ASP A 21 -1.34 -13.26 -1.87
C ASP A 21 -1.50 -12.64 -0.46
N PRO A 22 -1.00 -13.32 0.59
CA PRO A 22 -1.30 -12.97 1.99
C PRO A 22 -0.77 -11.59 2.41
N LEU A 23 0.18 -11.03 1.65
CA LEU A 23 0.78 -9.71 1.88
C LEU A 23 0.16 -8.60 1.01
N GLN A 24 -0.89 -8.91 0.24
CA GLN A 24 -1.82 -7.90 -0.28
C GLN A 24 -2.89 -7.62 0.77
N PHE A 25 -2.95 -6.38 1.25
CA PHE A 25 -3.86 -5.98 2.32
C PHE A 25 -5.06 -5.18 1.80
N ALA A 26 -4.92 -4.47 0.68
CA ALA A 26 -6.03 -3.69 0.14
C ALA A 26 -7.08 -4.57 -0.53
N TYR A 27 -8.32 -4.09 -0.51
CA TYR A 27 -9.48 -4.70 -1.17
C TYR A 27 -9.83 -6.12 -0.71
N ARG A 28 -9.23 -6.57 0.41
CA ARG A 28 -9.54 -7.83 1.06
C ARG A 28 -10.46 -7.62 2.26
N PRO A 29 -11.38 -8.56 2.54
CA PRO A 29 -12.16 -8.52 3.76
C PRO A 29 -11.23 -8.66 4.98
N ASN A 30 -11.57 -7.96 6.07
CA ASN A 30 -10.84 -8.02 7.35
C ASN A 30 -9.35 -7.69 7.26
N ARG A 31 -8.95 -6.87 6.29
CA ARG A 31 -7.61 -6.30 6.17
C ARG A 31 -7.70 -4.78 6.08
N SER A 32 -6.72 -4.12 6.67
CA SER A 32 -6.66 -2.67 6.80
C SER A 32 -5.25 -2.14 6.57
N THR A 33 -5.13 -0.82 6.48
CA THR A 33 -3.82 -0.15 6.50
C THR A 33 -3.05 -0.46 7.79
N ASP A 34 -3.76 -0.64 8.90
CA ASP A 34 -3.15 -0.94 10.20
C ASP A 34 -2.46 -2.30 10.19
N ASP A 35 -3.07 -3.30 9.54
CA ASP A 35 -2.48 -4.63 9.37
C ASP A 35 -1.20 -4.55 8.52
N ALA A 36 -1.24 -3.85 7.38
CA ALA A 36 -0.08 -3.71 6.49
C ALA A 36 1.10 -3.02 7.19
N ILE A 37 0.84 -1.93 7.90
CA ILE A 37 1.85 -1.20 8.67
C ILE A 37 2.36 -2.06 9.82
N SER A 38 1.48 -2.69 10.59
CA SER A 38 1.85 -3.52 11.73
C SER A 38 2.67 -4.73 11.32
N THR A 39 2.30 -5.42 10.23
CA THR A 39 3.10 -6.52 9.66
C THR A 39 4.48 -6.03 9.23
N THR A 40 4.55 -4.90 8.51
CA THR A 40 5.83 -4.32 8.07
C THR A 40 6.75 -3.99 9.25
N LEU A 41 6.22 -3.30 10.26
CA LEU A 41 6.98 -2.90 11.46
C LEU A 41 7.35 -4.10 12.31
N HIS A 42 6.45 -5.06 12.51
CA HIS A 42 6.71 -6.26 13.29
C HIS A 42 7.83 -7.08 12.67
N THR A 43 7.78 -7.31 11.35
CA THR A 43 8.84 -8.01 10.61
C THR A 43 10.19 -7.28 10.75
N ALA A 44 10.19 -5.95 10.62
CA ALA A 44 11.41 -5.17 10.76
C ALA A 44 11.99 -5.20 12.18
N ILE A 45 11.17 -4.91 13.20
CA ILE A 45 11.59 -4.86 14.61
C ILE A 45 12.09 -6.23 15.08
N THR A 46 11.35 -7.30 14.77
CA THR A 46 11.73 -8.68 15.14
C THR A 46 13.10 -9.07 14.55
N HIS A 47 13.43 -8.57 13.36
CA HIS A 47 14.74 -8.80 12.77
C HIS A 47 15.84 -7.93 13.39
N LEU A 48 15.53 -6.69 13.76
CA LEU A 48 16.46 -5.76 14.40
C LEU A 48 16.86 -6.16 15.83
N ASP A 49 16.05 -6.98 16.50
CA ASP A 49 16.39 -7.57 17.82
C ASP A 49 17.53 -8.59 17.75
N LYS A 50 17.90 -9.06 16.55
CA LYS A 50 19.01 -9.97 16.33
C LYS A 50 20.34 -9.21 16.25
N ARG A 51 21.44 -9.89 16.56
CA ARG A 51 22.78 -9.29 16.46
C ARG A 51 23.21 -9.12 15.01
N ASN A 52 23.87 -8.00 14.72
CA ASN A 52 24.48 -7.70 13.42
C ASN A 52 23.49 -7.71 12.24
N THR A 53 22.26 -7.27 12.48
CA THR A 53 21.21 -7.12 11.47
C THR A 53 20.84 -5.65 11.26
N TYR A 54 20.23 -5.37 10.11
CA TYR A 54 19.55 -4.11 9.81
C TYR A 54 18.47 -4.36 8.75
N VAL A 55 17.62 -3.37 8.51
CA VAL A 55 16.50 -3.50 7.57
C VAL A 55 16.58 -2.41 6.50
N ARG A 56 16.32 -2.78 5.24
CA ARG A 56 16.10 -1.83 4.15
C ARG A 56 14.64 -1.90 3.72
N MET A 57 14.00 -0.76 3.56
CA MET A 57 12.62 -0.63 3.09
C MET A 57 12.61 0.20 1.82
N LEU A 58 12.13 -0.37 0.72
CA LEU A 58 11.94 0.32 -0.55
C LEU A 58 10.46 0.59 -0.75
N PHE A 59 10.06 1.86 -0.64
CA PHE A 59 8.70 2.32 -0.90
C PHE A 59 8.58 2.67 -2.36
N ILE A 60 7.79 1.90 -3.10
CA ILE A 60 7.67 1.99 -4.56
C ILE A 60 6.48 2.87 -4.92
N ASP A 61 6.70 3.73 -5.90
CA ASP A 61 5.64 4.52 -6.54
C ASP A 61 5.57 4.13 -8.02
N TYR A 62 4.36 3.81 -8.49
CA TYR A 62 4.09 3.58 -9.90
C TYR A 62 3.58 4.86 -10.55
N SER A 63 4.00 5.14 -11.78
CA SER A 63 3.55 6.34 -12.50
C SER A 63 2.03 6.35 -12.75
N SER A 64 1.39 5.18 -12.85
CA SER A 64 -0.07 5.05 -12.98
C SER A 64 -0.57 3.59 -12.89
N ALA A 65 -0.60 2.99 -11.69
CA ALA A 65 -0.86 1.56 -11.51
C ALA A 65 -2.22 1.03 -12.02
N PHE A 66 -3.34 1.74 -11.77
CA PHE A 66 -4.65 1.27 -12.22
C PHE A 66 -4.86 1.41 -13.72
N ASN A 67 -4.16 2.35 -14.36
CA ASN A 67 -4.25 2.54 -15.81
C ASN A 67 -3.30 1.62 -16.59
N THR A 68 -2.50 0.78 -15.92
CA THR A 68 -1.50 -0.09 -16.58
C THR A 68 -1.92 -1.54 -16.71
N ILE A 69 -3.11 -1.92 -16.19
CA ILE A 69 -3.63 -3.28 -16.38
C ILE A 69 -3.80 -3.55 -17.87
N VAL A 70 -3.07 -4.54 -18.38
CA VAL A 70 -3.17 -5.02 -19.76
C VAL A 70 -4.14 -6.21 -19.76
N PRO A 71 -5.30 -6.13 -20.45
CA PRO A 71 -6.32 -7.18 -20.39
C PRO A 71 -5.81 -8.57 -20.77
N SER A 72 -4.96 -8.68 -21.80
CA SER A 72 -4.39 -9.97 -22.24
C SER A 72 -3.52 -10.62 -21.17
N LYS A 73 -2.70 -9.84 -20.44
CA LYS A 73 -1.87 -10.34 -19.32
C LYS A 73 -2.73 -10.71 -18.12
N LEU A 74 -3.79 -9.94 -17.84
CA LEU A 74 -4.73 -10.27 -16.79
C LEU A 74 -5.42 -11.61 -17.05
N VAL A 75 -5.89 -11.87 -18.28
CA VAL A 75 -6.54 -13.14 -18.64
C VAL A 75 -5.63 -14.34 -18.36
N ILE A 76 -4.35 -14.27 -18.73
CA ILE A 76 -3.38 -15.35 -18.43
C ILE A 76 -3.27 -15.61 -16.92
N LYS A 77 -3.26 -14.55 -16.11
CA LYS A 77 -3.25 -14.67 -14.64
C LYS A 77 -4.56 -15.27 -14.10
N LEU A 78 -5.70 -14.87 -14.63
CA LEU A 78 -7.01 -15.43 -14.24
C LEU A 78 -7.12 -16.92 -14.60
N GLU A 79 -6.60 -17.32 -15.77
CA GLU A 79 -6.49 -18.72 -16.19
C GLU A 79 -5.58 -19.52 -15.24
N THR A 80 -4.42 -18.96 -14.89
CA THR A 80 -3.48 -19.58 -13.94
C THR A 80 -4.09 -19.79 -12.55
N LEU A 81 -5.01 -18.89 -12.15
CA LEU A 81 -5.79 -19.00 -10.90
C LEU A 81 -6.95 -20.01 -10.99
N GLY A 82 -7.17 -20.64 -12.15
CA GLY A 82 -8.20 -21.66 -12.35
C GLY A 82 -9.61 -21.11 -12.54
N LEU A 83 -9.77 -19.85 -12.93
CA LEU A 83 -11.08 -19.26 -13.19
C LEU A 83 -11.67 -19.75 -14.52
N ASP A 84 -13.00 -19.90 -14.56
CA ASP A 84 -13.72 -20.45 -15.71
C ASP A 84 -13.54 -19.61 -17.00
N PRO A 85 -13.42 -20.25 -18.17
CA PRO A 85 -13.32 -19.57 -19.47
C PRO A 85 -14.38 -18.53 -19.77
N ALA A 86 -15.64 -18.75 -19.39
CA ALA A 86 -16.68 -17.76 -19.61
C ALA A 86 -16.44 -16.50 -18.78
N LEU A 87 -15.88 -16.65 -17.58
CA LEU A 87 -15.65 -15.54 -16.65
C LEU A 87 -14.53 -14.62 -17.12
N TRP A 88 -13.38 -15.15 -17.50
CA TRP A 88 -12.28 -14.30 -17.97
C TRP A 88 -12.53 -13.72 -19.37
N ASN A 89 -13.31 -14.40 -20.24
CA ASN A 89 -13.80 -13.79 -21.49
C ASN A 89 -14.72 -12.60 -21.20
N TRP A 90 -15.63 -12.74 -20.23
CA TRP A 90 -16.48 -11.64 -19.82
C TRP A 90 -15.66 -10.46 -19.24
N VAL A 91 -14.62 -10.73 -18.44
CA VAL A 91 -13.70 -9.69 -17.93
C VAL A 91 -12.96 -8.99 -19.09
N LEU A 92 -12.55 -9.74 -20.12
CA LEU A 92 -11.91 -9.15 -21.31
C LEU A 92 -12.87 -8.20 -22.05
N ASP A 93 -14.11 -8.61 -22.29
CA ASP A 93 -15.14 -7.76 -22.89
C ASP A 93 -15.42 -6.52 -22.03
N PHE A 94 -15.49 -6.72 -20.71
CA PHE A 94 -15.71 -5.66 -19.73
C PHE A 94 -14.63 -4.58 -19.76
N LEU A 95 -13.37 -4.96 -20.01
CA LEU A 95 -12.23 -4.03 -20.04
C LEU A 95 -12.00 -3.37 -21.41
N THR A 96 -12.57 -3.90 -22.49
CA THR A 96 -12.31 -3.45 -23.87
C THR A 96 -13.42 -2.61 -24.48
N VAL A 97 -14.64 -2.67 -23.93
CA VAL A 97 -15.80 -1.96 -24.47
C VAL A 97 -16.28 -0.87 -23.51
N VAL A 98 -16.44 0.36 -24.02
CA VAL A 98 -16.99 1.49 -23.27
C VAL A 98 -18.37 1.85 -23.83
N ARG A 99 -19.37 1.99 -22.95
CA ARG A 99 -20.72 2.43 -23.32
C ARG A 99 -21.01 3.82 -22.75
N VAL A 100 -21.41 4.75 -23.61
CA VAL A 100 -21.86 6.11 -23.25
C VAL A 100 -23.30 6.29 -23.72
N GLY A 101 -24.25 6.31 -22.78
CA GLY A 101 -25.69 6.36 -23.09
C GLY A 101 -26.16 5.09 -23.82
N ASN A 102 -26.74 5.23 -25.01
CA ASN A 102 -27.12 4.11 -25.88
C ASN A 102 -26.04 3.73 -26.90
N ASN A 103 -24.92 4.46 -26.93
CA ASN A 103 -23.85 4.21 -27.89
C ASN A 103 -22.79 3.31 -27.24
N ILE A 104 -22.49 2.20 -27.92
CA ILE A 104 -21.41 1.29 -27.57
C ILE A 104 -20.22 1.65 -28.47
N SER A 105 -19.03 1.82 -27.89
CA SER A 105 -17.83 2.05 -28.68
C SER A 105 -17.54 0.84 -29.56
N THR A 106 -16.90 1.06 -30.71
CA THR A 106 -16.16 -0.04 -31.34
C THR A 106 -15.17 -0.61 -30.32
N PRO A 107 -14.93 -1.94 -30.28
CA PRO A 107 -13.92 -2.51 -29.41
C PRO A 107 -12.59 -1.80 -29.68
N LEU A 108 -12.14 -1.01 -28.72
CA LEU A 108 -10.83 -0.40 -28.76
C LEU A 108 -9.99 -1.25 -27.84
N ILE A 109 -8.86 -1.74 -28.32
CA ILE A 109 -7.86 -2.33 -27.44
C ILE A 109 -7.34 -1.17 -26.58
N LEU A 110 -8.03 -0.91 -25.47
CA LEU A 110 -7.57 0.01 -24.46
C LEU A 110 -6.34 -0.64 -23.84
N ASN A 111 -5.16 -0.25 -24.33
CA ASN A 111 -3.88 -0.66 -23.75
C ASN A 111 -3.66 -0.09 -22.33
N THR A 112 -4.70 0.49 -21.71
CA THR A 112 -4.57 1.18 -20.43
C THR A 112 -5.86 1.11 -19.59
N GLY A 113 -5.89 0.17 -18.64
CA GLY A 113 -6.50 0.43 -17.34
C GLY A 113 -7.89 -0.13 -17.04
N ALA A 114 -8.12 -0.47 -15.78
CA ALA A 114 -9.46 -0.76 -15.30
C ALA A 114 -10.23 0.57 -15.07
N PRO A 115 -11.51 0.69 -15.44
CA PRO A 115 -12.25 1.95 -15.34
C PRO A 115 -12.25 2.50 -13.91
N GLN A 116 -11.98 3.80 -13.74
CA GLN A 116 -12.08 4.45 -12.42
C GLN A 116 -13.54 4.48 -11.96
N GLY A 117 -13.80 4.14 -10.68
CA GLY A 117 -15.16 4.12 -10.10
C GLY A 117 -15.99 2.87 -10.41
N CYS A 118 -15.39 1.87 -11.06
CA CYS A 118 -15.94 0.52 -11.21
C CYS A 118 -15.71 -0.30 -9.92
N VAL A 119 -16.69 -1.14 -9.59
CA VAL A 119 -16.66 -1.97 -8.37
C VAL A 119 -15.65 -3.11 -8.50
N LEU A 120 -15.43 -3.58 -9.72
CA LEU A 120 -14.57 -4.73 -10.02
C LEU A 120 -13.09 -4.35 -10.20
N SER A 121 -12.79 -3.12 -10.63
CA SER A 121 -11.40 -2.66 -10.88
C SER A 121 -10.42 -2.93 -9.73
N PRO A 122 -10.77 -2.68 -8.45
CA PRO A 122 -9.87 -2.98 -7.34
C PRO A 122 -9.51 -4.47 -7.21
N LEU A 123 -10.50 -5.35 -7.41
CA LEU A 123 -10.26 -6.80 -7.38
C LEU A 123 -9.36 -7.22 -8.55
N LEU A 124 -9.65 -6.75 -9.76
CA LEU A 124 -8.84 -7.09 -10.94
C LEU A 124 -7.40 -6.62 -10.78
N TYR A 125 -7.15 -5.47 -10.16
CA TYR A 125 -5.80 -5.02 -9.85
C TYR A 125 -5.09 -5.93 -8.83
N SER A 126 -5.78 -6.36 -7.77
CA SER A 126 -5.22 -7.34 -6.82
C SER A 126 -4.90 -8.67 -7.50
N LEU A 127 -5.75 -9.15 -8.41
CA LEU A 127 -5.48 -10.38 -9.18
C LEU A 127 -4.37 -10.18 -10.20
N PHE A 128 -4.23 -8.99 -10.77
CA PHE A 128 -3.16 -8.66 -11.71
C PHE A 128 -1.77 -8.71 -11.05
N THR A 129 -1.69 -8.32 -9.78
CA THR A 129 -0.43 -8.21 -9.03
C THR A 129 -0.19 -9.37 -8.06
N HIS A 130 -1.02 -10.42 -8.10
CA HIS A 130 -1.01 -11.51 -7.09
C HIS A 130 0.31 -12.31 -7.05
N ASP A 131 0.98 -12.42 -8.19
CA ASP A 131 2.25 -13.12 -8.39
C ASP A 131 3.47 -12.22 -8.14
N CYS A 132 3.27 -10.95 -7.80
CA CYS A 132 4.31 -10.09 -7.26
C CYS A 132 4.59 -10.47 -5.80
N VAL A 133 5.38 -11.52 -5.61
CA VAL A 133 5.77 -12.10 -4.32
C VAL A 133 7.28 -12.12 -4.17
N ALA A 134 7.76 -12.11 -2.93
CA ALA A 134 9.19 -12.12 -2.65
C ALA A 134 9.86 -13.43 -3.11
N MET A 135 11.01 -13.34 -3.76
CA MET A 135 11.82 -14.50 -4.17
C MET A 135 12.56 -15.13 -2.98
N HIS A 136 12.96 -14.32 -1.98
CA HIS A 136 13.74 -14.78 -0.84
C HIS A 136 12.95 -14.66 0.46
N ALA A 137 13.12 -15.65 1.34
CA ALA A 137 12.48 -15.66 2.68
C ALA A 137 12.97 -14.51 3.60
N SER A 138 14.14 -13.93 3.31
CA SER A 138 14.66 -12.74 3.99
C SER A 138 14.03 -11.45 3.48
N ASN A 139 13.15 -11.51 2.49
CA ASN A 139 12.47 -10.36 1.93
C ASN A 139 10.96 -10.51 2.06
N SER A 140 10.25 -9.40 1.96
CA SER A 140 8.79 -9.40 1.90
C SER A 140 8.33 -8.28 0.98
N ILE A 141 7.34 -8.57 0.15
CA ILE A 141 6.67 -7.58 -0.69
C ILE A 141 5.30 -7.32 -0.08
N ILE A 142 5.13 -6.17 0.55
CA ILE A 142 3.89 -5.70 1.16
C ILE A 142 3.15 -4.85 0.14
N LYS A 143 1.88 -5.17 -0.13
CA LYS A 143 1.04 -4.44 -1.09
C LYS A 143 -0.20 -3.89 -0.40
N PHE A 144 -0.53 -2.64 -0.69
CA PHE A 144 -1.80 -2.02 -0.34
C PHE A 144 -2.29 -1.22 -1.55
N ALA A 145 -3.09 -1.86 -2.38
CA ALA A 145 -3.50 -1.32 -3.67
C ALA A 145 -2.24 -1.06 -4.51
N ASP A 146 -2.03 0.16 -4.97
CA ASP A 146 -0.86 0.56 -5.74
C ASP A 146 0.39 0.83 -4.90
N ASP A 147 0.26 0.98 -3.58
CA ASP A 147 1.42 1.11 -2.69
C ASP A 147 2.10 -0.25 -2.52
N THR A 148 3.30 -0.41 -3.09
CA THR A 148 4.15 -1.60 -2.92
C THR A 148 5.38 -1.26 -2.08
N THR A 149 5.75 -2.13 -1.14
CA THR A 149 6.95 -1.95 -0.32
C THR A 149 7.74 -3.25 -0.24
N VAL A 150 9.03 -3.18 -0.59
CA VAL A 150 9.97 -4.29 -0.39
C VAL A 150 10.68 -4.09 0.95
N VAL A 151 10.59 -5.08 1.82
CA VAL A 151 11.30 -5.11 3.11
C VAL A 151 12.39 -6.16 3.03
N GLY A 152 13.65 -5.74 3.07
CA GLY A 152 14.83 -6.61 3.09
C GLY A 152 15.42 -6.75 4.49
N LEU A 153 15.52 -7.99 4.96
CA LEU A 153 16.06 -8.35 6.27
C LEU A 153 17.54 -8.72 6.13
N ILE A 154 18.42 -7.75 6.41
CA ILE A 154 19.85 -7.92 6.17
C ILE A 154 20.56 -8.48 7.40
N THR A 155 21.39 -9.50 7.19
CA THR A 155 22.21 -10.12 8.23
C THR A 155 23.67 -10.08 7.80
N ASN A 156 24.58 -9.72 8.70
CA ASN A 156 26.02 -9.70 8.42
C ASN A 156 26.45 -8.81 7.24
N ASN A 157 25.64 -7.83 6.86
CA ASN A 157 25.82 -6.99 5.66
C ASN A 157 25.71 -7.73 4.33
N ASP A 158 25.12 -8.92 4.30
CA ASP A 158 24.79 -9.60 3.05
C ASP A 158 23.48 -9.03 2.47
N GLU A 159 23.62 -8.14 1.49
CA GLU A 159 22.50 -7.51 0.79
C GLU A 159 22.09 -8.24 -0.49
N THR A 160 22.68 -9.41 -0.79
CA THR A 160 22.52 -10.10 -2.08
C THR A 160 21.05 -10.38 -2.38
N ALA A 161 20.35 -11.02 -1.44
CA ALA A 161 18.93 -11.35 -1.58
C ALA A 161 18.05 -10.11 -1.79
N TYR A 162 18.30 -9.02 -1.07
CA TYR A 162 17.53 -7.78 -1.23
C TYR A 162 17.77 -7.11 -2.58
N ARG A 163 19.03 -7.10 -3.06
CA ARG A 163 19.38 -6.51 -4.36
C ARG A 163 18.83 -7.33 -5.53
N GLU A 164 18.83 -8.65 -5.40
CA GLU A 164 18.19 -9.56 -6.35
C GLU A 164 16.69 -9.33 -6.41
N GLU A 165 16.02 -9.17 -5.26
CA GLU A 165 14.60 -8.83 -5.16
C GLU A 165 14.25 -7.53 -5.88
N VAL A 166 15.01 -6.46 -5.63
CA VAL A 166 14.75 -5.16 -6.29
C VAL A 166 14.92 -5.28 -7.81
N ARG A 167 15.93 -6.04 -8.27
CA ARG A 167 16.14 -6.27 -9.71
C ARG A 167 15.00 -7.08 -10.31
N ALA A 168 14.62 -8.20 -9.69
CA ALA A 168 13.55 -9.05 -10.15
C ALA A 168 12.21 -8.31 -10.18
N LEU A 169 11.96 -7.46 -9.19
CA LEU A 169 10.78 -6.60 -9.17
C LEU A 169 10.77 -5.61 -10.34
N GLY A 170 11.92 -5.03 -10.69
CA GLY A 170 12.06 -4.19 -11.89
C GLY A 170 11.71 -4.93 -13.17
N VAL A 171 12.23 -6.15 -13.34
CA VAL A 171 11.91 -7.02 -14.49
C VAL A 171 10.42 -7.38 -14.50
N TRP A 172 9.88 -7.83 -13.37
CA TRP A 172 8.46 -8.15 -13.24
C TRP A 172 7.57 -6.96 -13.58
N CYS A 173 7.95 -5.74 -13.18
CA CYS A 173 7.21 -4.53 -13.54
C CYS A 173 7.21 -4.30 -15.06
N GLN A 174 8.35 -4.46 -15.74
CA GLN A 174 8.44 -4.35 -17.20
C GLN A 174 7.58 -5.42 -17.89
N GLU A 175 7.67 -6.67 -17.45
CA GLU A 175 6.88 -7.80 -17.95
C GLU A 175 5.37 -7.63 -17.71
N ASN A 176 4.97 -6.85 -16.71
CA ASN A 176 3.57 -6.57 -16.38
C ASN A 176 3.12 -5.15 -16.80
N ASN A 177 3.91 -4.45 -17.62
CA ASN A 177 3.58 -3.09 -18.09
C ASN A 177 3.35 -2.06 -16.96
N LEU A 178 3.96 -2.29 -15.79
CA LEU A 178 3.96 -1.36 -14.66
C LEU A 178 5.21 -0.47 -14.75
N THR A 179 5.01 0.83 -14.88
CA THR A 179 6.12 1.79 -14.93
C THR A 179 6.47 2.29 -13.53
N LEU A 180 7.67 1.94 -13.06
CA LEU A 180 8.23 2.44 -11.81
C LEU A 180 8.60 3.92 -11.93
N ASN A 181 8.24 4.73 -10.92
CA ASN A 181 8.67 6.11 -10.80
C ASN A 181 9.85 6.20 -9.85
N VAL A 182 11.07 6.01 -10.36
CA VAL A 182 12.29 5.98 -9.53
C VAL A 182 12.48 7.28 -8.72
N ASN A 183 12.04 8.43 -9.26
CA ASN A 183 12.12 9.72 -8.56
C ASN A 183 11.19 9.83 -7.35
N LYS A 184 10.09 9.07 -7.33
CA LYS A 184 9.15 9.02 -6.21
C LYS A 184 9.36 7.82 -5.31
N THR A 185 9.96 6.75 -5.83
CA THR A 185 10.44 5.61 -5.05
C THR A 185 11.48 6.09 -4.04
N LYS A 186 11.34 5.66 -2.78
CA LYS A 186 12.25 6.05 -1.69
C LYS A 186 12.77 4.82 -0.97
N GLU A 187 14.02 4.88 -0.54
CA GLU A 187 14.61 3.89 0.33
C GLU A 187 14.78 4.43 1.75
N MET A 188 14.42 3.64 2.76
CA MET A 188 14.78 3.88 4.15
C MET A 188 15.63 2.72 4.67
N ILE A 189 16.69 3.04 5.42
CA ILE A 189 17.51 2.04 6.09
C ILE A 189 17.40 2.24 7.59
N VAL A 190 16.97 1.20 8.29
CA VAL A 190 16.92 1.16 9.75
C VAL A 190 18.10 0.32 10.24
N ASP A 191 19.13 0.99 10.73
CA ASP A 191 20.34 0.36 11.30
C ASP A 191 20.63 0.95 12.69
N PHE A 192 20.56 0.11 13.72
CA PHE A 192 20.85 0.45 15.12
C PHE A 192 22.22 -0.04 15.60
N ARG A 193 23.02 -0.66 14.72
CA ARG A 193 24.35 -1.15 15.08
C ARG A 193 25.26 0.03 15.40
N LYS A 194 26.16 -0.14 16.38
CA LYS A 194 27.13 0.90 16.77
C LYS A 194 28.17 1.17 15.69
N GLN A 195 28.62 0.10 15.01
CA GLN A 195 29.55 0.19 13.89
C GLN A 195 28.77 0.04 12.59
N GLN A 196 28.28 1.16 12.08
CA GLN A 196 27.59 1.20 10.80
C GLN A 196 28.63 1.21 9.69
N ARG A 197 28.48 0.30 8.73
CA ARG A 197 29.21 0.38 7.47
C ARG A 197 28.43 1.28 6.53
N GLU A 198 29.13 1.89 5.58
CA GLU A 198 28.45 2.62 4.52
C GLU A 198 27.55 1.65 3.74
N HIS A 199 26.27 2.02 3.59
CA HIS A 199 25.31 1.22 2.84
C HIS A 199 25.30 1.66 1.37
N PRO A 200 25.75 0.83 0.42
CA PRO A 200 25.82 1.23 -0.97
C PRO A 200 24.42 1.51 -1.53
N PRO A 201 24.27 2.52 -2.41
CA PRO A 201 22.97 2.87 -2.98
C PRO A 201 22.37 1.72 -3.80
N ILE A 202 21.04 1.74 -3.90
CA ILE A 202 20.28 0.90 -4.82
C ILE A 202 20.07 1.67 -6.11
N HIS A 203 20.18 0.95 -7.24
CA HIS A 203 19.91 1.50 -8.56
C HIS A 203 18.73 0.75 -9.17
N ILE A 204 17.80 1.50 -9.76
CA ILE A 204 16.69 0.98 -10.57
C ILE A 204 16.80 1.66 -11.93
N ASP A 205 16.88 0.86 -13.00
CA ASP A 205 17.06 1.35 -14.38
C ASP A 205 18.25 2.34 -14.51
N GLY A 206 19.37 2.05 -13.83
CA GLY A 206 20.57 2.89 -13.82
C GLY A 206 20.46 4.16 -12.96
N THR A 207 19.31 4.45 -12.37
CA THR A 207 19.08 5.63 -11.54
C THR A 207 19.17 5.29 -10.05
N VAL A 208 19.90 6.10 -9.29
CA VAL A 208 20.03 5.94 -7.83
C VAL A 208 18.70 6.26 -7.15
N VAL A 209 18.24 5.35 -6.28
CA VAL A 209 17.06 5.58 -5.44
C VAL A 209 17.41 6.55 -4.31
N GLU A 210 16.56 7.56 -4.10
CA GLU A 210 16.75 8.51 -3.00
C GLU A 210 16.58 7.82 -1.64
N ARG A 211 17.59 7.99 -0.77
CA ARG A 211 17.53 7.55 0.63
C ARG A 211 16.89 8.62 1.51
N VAL A 212 15.91 8.22 2.32
CA VAL A 212 15.17 9.10 3.22
C VAL A 212 15.27 8.63 4.68
N VAL A 213 15.27 9.59 5.60
CA VAL A 213 15.22 9.33 7.06
C VAL A 213 13.79 9.26 7.59
N ARG A 214 12.82 9.69 6.78
CA ARG A 214 11.39 9.66 7.11
C ARG A 214 10.56 9.46 5.85
N PHE A 215 9.50 8.67 5.96
CA PHE A 215 8.57 8.41 4.87
C PHE A 215 7.15 8.28 5.40
N LYS A 216 6.16 8.69 4.61
CA LYS A 216 4.74 8.57 4.98
C LYS A 216 4.15 7.31 4.34
N PHE A 217 4.24 6.20 5.04
CA PHE A 217 3.75 4.89 4.59
C PHE A 217 2.30 4.70 5.03
N LEU A 218 1.38 4.51 4.06
CA LEU A 218 -0.05 4.24 4.30
C LEU A 218 -0.73 5.20 5.30
N GLY A 219 -0.33 6.47 5.28
CA GLY A 219 -0.87 7.51 6.16
C GLY A 219 -0.06 7.77 7.43
N VAL A 220 0.89 6.90 7.79
CA VAL A 220 1.71 6.97 9.01
C VAL A 220 3.14 7.38 8.69
N HIS A 221 3.72 8.29 9.47
CA HIS A 221 5.13 8.66 9.31
C HIS A 221 6.04 7.65 10.03
N ILE A 222 6.86 6.94 9.25
CA ILE A 222 7.92 6.05 9.73
C ILE A 222 9.25 6.80 9.63
N THR A 223 10.15 6.54 10.57
CA THR A 223 11.51 7.12 10.60
C THR A 223 12.57 6.03 10.64
N ASP A 224 13.78 6.33 10.18
CA ASP A 224 14.95 5.44 10.24
C ASP A 224 15.36 5.09 11.69
N LYS A 225 14.84 5.83 12.67
CA LYS A 225 15.00 5.56 14.11
C LYS A 225 13.79 4.87 14.74
N LEU A 226 12.75 4.57 13.96
CA LEU A 226 11.48 4.00 14.43
C LEU A 226 10.87 4.75 15.62
N ASN A 227 11.09 6.07 15.69
CA ASN A 227 10.42 6.94 16.65
C ASN A 227 9.16 7.56 16.03
N TRP A 228 8.25 7.98 16.91
CA TRP A 228 6.90 8.38 16.53
C TRP A 228 6.64 9.89 16.60
N SER A 229 7.64 10.70 16.96
CA SER A 229 7.46 12.14 17.18
C SER A 229 6.97 12.85 15.92
N THR A 230 7.58 12.55 14.76
CA THR A 230 7.15 13.12 13.47
C THR A 230 5.68 12.82 13.16
N HIS A 231 5.24 11.59 13.46
CA HIS A 231 3.85 11.18 13.24
C HIS A 231 2.89 11.86 14.22
N THR A 232 3.22 11.82 15.51
CA THR A 232 2.38 12.41 16.56
C THR A 232 2.25 13.92 16.41
N ASP A 233 3.32 14.62 16.06
CA ASP A 233 3.28 16.08 15.81
C ASP A 233 2.38 16.41 14.62
N SER A 234 2.46 15.61 13.55
CA SER A 234 1.59 15.74 12.36
C SER A 234 0.11 15.52 12.70
N ILE A 235 -0.20 14.51 13.51
CA ILE A 235 -1.57 14.23 13.97
C ILE A 235 -2.07 15.35 14.89
N VAL A 236 -1.29 15.74 15.92
CA VAL A 236 -1.68 16.78 16.88
C VAL A 236 -1.96 18.09 16.15
N LYS A 237 -1.09 18.50 15.21
CA LYS A 237 -1.29 19.70 14.40
C LYS A 237 -2.61 19.64 13.61
N LYS A 238 -2.91 18.52 12.96
CA LYS A 238 -4.17 18.34 12.22
C LYS A 238 -5.39 18.34 13.15
N ALA A 239 -5.30 17.69 14.31
CA ALA A 239 -6.35 17.65 15.31
C ALA A 239 -6.66 19.05 15.85
N GLN A 240 -5.64 19.84 16.16
CA GLN A 240 -5.80 21.23 16.63
C GLN A 240 -6.47 22.12 15.58
N GLN A 241 -6.10 21.99 14.30
CA GLN A 241 -6.76 22.72 13.20
C GLN A 241 -8.25 22.36 13.11
N ARG A 242 -8.60 21.08 13.21
CA ARG A 242 -10.00 20.61 13.16
C ARG A 242 -10.77 21.00 14.42
N LEU A 243 -10.12 21.03 15.58
CA LEU A 243 -10.69 21.50 16.84
C LEU A 243 -11.01 23.00 16.79
N PHE A 244 -10.17 23.80 16.14
CA PHE A 244 -10.49 25.22 15.89
C PHE A 244 -11.78 25.36 15.07
N ASN A 245 -11.96 24.55 14.02
CA ASN A 245 -13.20 24.54 13.24
C ASN A 245 -14.40 24.10 14.09
N LEU A 246 -14.25 23.07 14.93
CA LEU A 246 -15.31 22.65 15.86
C LEU A 246 -15.70 23.78 16.83
N ARG A 247 -14.73 24.53 17.38
CA ARG A 247 -15.00 25.68 18.24
C ARG A 247 -15.74 26.79 17.50
N ARG A 248 -15.44 27.02 16.21
CA ARG A 248 -16.21 27.95 15.36
C ARG A 248 -17.63 27.47 15.13
N LEU A 249 -17.82 26.18 14.79
CA LEU A 249 -19.14 25.58 14.61
C LEU A 249 -20.01 25.68 15.87
N LYS A 250 -19.41 25.54 17.06
CA LYS A 250 -20.12 25.75 18.33
C LYS A 250 -20.69 27.17 18.47
N LYS A 251 -20.01 28.20 17.94
CA LYS A 251 -20.51 29.59 17.97
C LYS A 251 -21.76 29.80 17.11
N PHE A 252 -21.98 28.96 16.10
CA PHE A 252 -23.20 28.99 15.28
C PHE A 252 -24.39 28.23 15.91
N VAL A 253 -24.30 27.89 17.20
CA VAL A 253 -25.39 27.27 17.99
C VAL A 253 -25.93 25.97 17.34
N LEU A 254 -25.02 25.20 16.74
CA LEU A 254 -25.37 23.88 16.20
C LEU A 254 -25.80 22.93 17.32
N LYS A 255 -26.74 22.02 16.98
CA LYS A 255 -27.21 20.98 17.91
C LYS A 255 -26.02 20.16 18.44
N PRO A 256 -25.98 19.80 19.74
CA PRO A 256 -24.89 19.03 20.32
C PRO A 256 -24.53 17.75 19.54
N LYS A 257 -25.54 17.02 19.04
CA LYS A 257 -25.36 15.82 18.22
C LYS A 257 -24.54 16.08 16.94
N ALA A 258 -24.73 17.22 16.28
CA ALA A 258 -23.97 17.60 15.10
C ALA A 258 -22.50 17.90 15.45
N LEU A 259 -22.26 18.57 16.58
CA LEU A 259 -20.90 18.85 17.07
C LEU A 259 -20.17 17.57 17.47
N THR A 260 -20.85 16.63 18.14
CA THR A 260 -20.29 15.30 18.46
C THR A 260 -19.96 14.54 17.19
N ASN A 261 -20.87 14.51 16.20
CA ASN A 261 -20.59 13.85 14.93
C ASN A 261 -19.39 14.47 14.21
N PHE A 262 -19.29 15.80 14.20
CA PHE A 262 -18.13 16.47 13.63
C PHE A 262 -16.83 16.06 14.35
N TYR A 263 -16.83 16.05 15.68
CA TYR A 263 -15.68 15.60 16.46
C TYR A 263 -15.28 14.16 16.11
N ARG A 264 -16.24 13.22 16.13
CA ARG A 264 -15.97 11.80 15.85
C ARG A 264 -15.43 11.60 14.42
N CYS A 265 -16.09 12.19 13.44
CA CYS A 265 -15.75 12.01 12.02
C CYS A 265 -14.45 12.70 11.62
N THR A 266 -14.06 13.80 12.28
CA THR A 266 -12.93 14.63 11.83
C THR A 266 -11.75 14.65 12.81
N ILE A 267 -11.96 14.59 14.12
CA ILE A 267 -10.87 14.68 15.10
C ILE A 267 -10.53 13.30 15.61
N GLU A 268 -11.53 12.56 16.10
CA GLU A 268 -11.30 11.21 16.63
C GLU A 268 -10.76 10.27 15.54
N SER A 269 -11.31 10.31 14.32
CA SER A 269 -10.89 9.47 13.19
C SER A 269 -9.40 9.59 12.83
N ILE A 270 -8.78 10.76 13.01
CA ILE A 270 -7.34 10.94 12.75
C ILE A 270 -6.48 10.57 13.94
N LEU A 271 -7.02 10.66 15.16
CA LEU A 271 -6.32 10.27 16.38
C LEU A 271 -6.29 8.74 16.53
N SER A 272 -7.37 8.06 16.12
CA SER A 272 -7.49 6.60 16.20
C SER A 272 -6.95 5.88 14.95
N GLY A 273 -6.63 6.60 13.88
CA GLY A 273 -6.11 6.03 12.64
C GLY A 273 -4.79 5.28 12.84
N CYS A 274 -4.81 3.97 12.53
CA CYS A 274 -3.68 3.04 12.69
C CYS A 274 -3.04 3.08 14.10
N ILE A 275 -3.83 3.40 15.14
CA ILE A 275 -3.31 3.65 16.49
C ILE A 275 -2.57 2.44 17.06
N THR A 276 -2.93 1.23 16.64
CA THR A 276 -2.31 -0.01 17.13
C THR A 276 -0.86 -0.15 16.65
N ALA A 277 -0.54 0.34 15.46
CA ALA A 277 0.82 0.32 14.92
C ALA A 277 1.81 1.25 15.64
N TRP A 278 1.37 2.42 16.14
CA TRP A 278 2.29 3.48 16.57
C TRP A 278 2.14 3.95 18.03
N TYR A 279 0.96 3.85 18.65
CA TYR A 279 0.74 4.44 19.98
C TYR A 279 1.48 3.70 21.10
N GLY A 280 1.54 2.37 21.01
CA GLY A 280 2.27 1.53 21.96
C GLY A 280 3.74 1.93 22.11
N ASN A 281 4.36 2.35 21.02
CA ASN A 281 5.78 2.71 20.95
C ASN A 281 6.05 4.22 21.11
N CYS A 282 5.02 5.03 21.38
CA CYS A 282 5.19 6.46 21.63
C CYS A 282 5.90 6.75 22.96
N SER A 283 6.71 7.81 22.96
CA SER A 283 7.29 8.35 24.20
C SER A 283 6.21 8.92 25.13
N ALA A 284 6.53 9.07 26.42
CA ALA A 284 5.63 9.72 27.38
C ALA A 284 5.25 11.15 26.97
N HIS A 285 6.20 11.88 26.36
CA HIS A 285 5.95 13.22 25.82
C HIS A 285 4.88 13.19 24.71
N ASN A 286 5.03 12.28 23.74
CA ASN A 286 4.13 12.15 22.60
C ASN A 286 2.72 11.74 23.07
N ARG A 287 2.61 10.82 24.03
CA ARG A 287 1.32 10.42 24.61
C ARG A 287 0.62 11.60 25.30
N LYS A 288 1.37 12.39 26.07
CA LYS A 288 0.83 13.59 26.74
C LYS A 288 0.35 14.64 25.74
N ALA A 289 1.02 14.77 24.59
CA ALA A 289 0.61 15.70 23.54
C ALA A 289 -0.73 15.29 22.88
N LEU A 290 -0.98 13.99 22.72
CA LEU A 290 -2.21 13.46 22.12
C LEU A 290 -3.45 13.53 23.04
N GLN A 291 -3.22 13.61 24.36
CA GLN A 291 -4.28 13.71 25.36
C GLN A 291 -4.74 15.16 25.63
N ARG A 292 -4.09 16.15 25.01
CA ARG A 292 -4.38 17.59 25.18
C ARG A 292 -5.30 18.13 24.10
#